data_AF-A0A7R9FZV1-F1
#
_entry.id   AF-A0A7R9FZV1-F1
#
_cell.length_a   1.000
_cell.length_b   1.000
_cell.length_c   1.000
_cell.angle_alpha   90.00
_cell.angle_beta   90.00
_cell.angle_gamma   90.00
#
_symmetry.space_group_name_H-M   'P 1'
#
loop_
_entity.id
_entity.type
_entity.pdbx_description
1 polymer ?
#
loop_
_entity_poly.entity_id
_entity_poly.type
_entity_poly.pdbx_seq_one_letter_code
_entity_poly.pdbx_strand_id
1 'polypeptide(L)'
;MSIVSCFSLGEAHLEAGVEPRSLCSVGNKSSRDVYASIRKELSDMSFEQLLQLKEELGTKVYNEAIFGESSMKNNNFKRANKNR
;
A
#
# COMPACT_ATOMS: atom_id res chain seq x y z
N MET A 1 -46.49 -36.06 -23.99
CA MET A 1 -45.19 -36.71 -23.72
C MET A 1 -44.15 -35.98 -24.57
N SER A 2 -43.02 -35.46 -24.12
CA SER A 2 -42.18 -35.85 -22.98
C SER A 2 -41.46 -34.63 -22.41
N ILE A 3 -41.25 -34.69 -21.09
CA ILE A 3 -40.33 -33.87 -20.31
C ILE A 3 -38.91 -34.25 -20.75
N VAL A 4 -38.10 -33.28 -21.17
CA VAL A 4 -36.65 -33.42 -21.16
C VAL A 4 -36.12 -32.40 -20.16
N SER A 5 -36.05 -32.85 -18.91
CA SER A 5 -35.26 -32.25 -17.85
C SER A 5 -33.81 -32.67 -18.04
N CYS A 6 -32.96 -31.75 -18.51
CA CYS A 6 -31.51 -31.85 -18.34
C CYS A 6 -31.05 -30.45 -17.92
N PHE A 7 -30.92 -30.22 -16.62
CA PHE A 7 -29.74 -30.50 -15.80
C PHE A 7 -28.84 -29.28 -15.80
N SER A 8 -28.84 -28.63 -14.63
CA SER A 8 -27.97 -27.53 -14.26
C SER A 8 -26.55 -27.75 -14.77
N LEU A 9 -26.16 -26.95 -15.76
CA LEU A 9 -24.75 -26.69 -16.01
C LEU A 9 -24.38 -25.51 -15.12
N GLY A 10 -23.94 -25.86 -13.91
CA GLY A 10 -23.14 -24.97 -13.10
C GLY A 10 -21.85 -24.71 -13.86
N GLU A 11 -21.68 -23.49 -14.33
CA GLU A 11 -20.43 -23.03 -14.90
C GLU A 11 -19.50 -22.67 -13.74
N ALA A 12 -18.78 -23.68 -13.27
CA ALA A 12 -17.54 -23.47 -12.54
C ALA A 12 -16.51 -22.87 -13.51
N HIS A 13 -16.23 -21.59 -13.35
CA HIS A 13 -15.01 -20.98 -13.88
C HIS A 13 -14.42 -20.12 -12.77
N LEU A 14 -13.69 -20.78 -11.86
CA LEU A 14 -12.23 -20.78 -11.86
C LEU A 14 -11.69 -19.43 -11.41
N GLU A 15 -11.28 -19.41 -10.14
CA GLU A 15 -10.32 -18.50 -9.53
C GLU A 15 -9.33 -17.93 -10.55
N ALA A 16 -9.64 -16.75 -11.09
CA ALA A 16 -8.65 -15.90 -11.71
C ALA A 16 -8.14 -14.97 -10.63
N GLY A 17 -7.29 -15.53 -9.75
CA GLY A 17 -6.31 -14.75 -9.01
C GLY A 17 -5.44 -14.03 -10.02
N VAL A 18 -5.88 -12.84 -10.43
CA VAL A 18 -5.08 -11.88 -11.17
C VAL A 18 -4.69 -10.82 -10.17
N GLU A 19 -3.57 -11.02 -9.51
CA GLU A 19 -2.65 -9.92 -9.30
C GLU A 19 -1.25 -10.41 -9.70
N PRO A 20 -0.58 -9.73 -10.64
CA PRO A 20 0.63 -10.22 -11.26
C PRO A 20 1.70 -10.42 -10.18
N ARG A 21 2.23 -11.65 -10.11
CA ARG A 21 3.49 -11.94 -9.40
C ARG A 21 4.58 -11.04 -9.94
N SER A 22 4.73 -9.86 -9.35
CA SER A 22 5.85 -8.98 -9.65
C SER A 22 7.06 -9.59 -8.96
N LEU A 23 7.80 -10.38 -9.73
CA LEU A 23 9.15 -10.79 -9.38
C LEU A 23 9.99 -9.51 -9.28
N CYS A 24 10.08 -8.95 -8.07
CA CYS A 24 11.10 -7.95 -7.79
C CYS A 24 12.45 -8.68 -7.80
N SER A 25 13.14 -8.57 -8.94
CA SER A 25 14.49 -9.07 -9.18
C SER A 25 15.43 -8.69 -8.05
N VAL A 26 16.12 -9.68 -7.47
CA VAL A 26 17.20 -9.50 -6.50
C VAL A 26 18.41 -8.91 -7.23
N GLY A 27 18.39 -7.59 -7.40
CA GLY A 27 19.54 -6.77 -7.76
C GLY A 27 19.82 -5.81 -6.61
N ASN A 28 21.10 -5.54 -6.33
CA ASN A 28 21.52 -4.59 -5.30
C ASN A 28 20.77 -3.25 -5.50
N LYS A 29 19.76 -2.99 -4.64
CA LYS A 29 18.80 -1.90 -4.82
C LYS A 29 19.46 -0.59 -4.43
N SER A 30 19.49 0.38 -5.35
CA SER A 30 19.82 1.75 -4.97
C SER A 30 18.75 2.27 -4.00
N SER A 31 19.08 3.23 -3.13
CA SER A 31 18.14 3.74 -2.11
C SER A 31 16.80 4.17 -2.71
N ARG A 32 16.81 4.78 -3.91
CA ARG A 32 15.58 5.13 -4.66
C ARG A 32 14.72 3.90 -5.02
N ASP A 33 15.35 2.81 -5.45
CA ASP A 33 14.63 1.59 -5.82
C ASP A 33 14.02 0.88 -4.61
N VAL A 34 14.65 1.03 -3.44
CA VAL A 34 14.11 0.54 -2.16
C VAL A 34 12.82 1.31 -1.82
N TYR A 35 12.82 2.64 -1.88
CA TYR A 35 11.62 3.45 -1.63
C TYR A 35 10.49 3.13 -2.62
N ALA A 36 10.80 2.89 -3.89
CA ALA A 36 9.81 2.50 -4.89
C ALA A 36 9.20 1.11 -4.58
N SER A 37 10.02 0.16 -4.13
CA SER A 37 9.54 -1.17 -3.71
C SER A 37 8.61 -1.07 -2.50
N ILE A 38 9.01 -0.29 -1.47
CA ILE A 38 8.22 -0.08 -0.26
C ILE A 38 6.86 0.52 -0.61
N ARG A 39 6.81 1.55 -1.46
CA ARG A 39 5.53 2.18 -1.86
C ARG A 39 4.59 1.21 -2.56
N LYS A 40 5.14 0.30 -3.36
CA LYS A 40 4.37 -0.74 -4.05
C LYS A 40 3.83 -1.77 -3.06
N GLU A 41 4.65 -2.25 -2.14
CA GLU A 41 4.22 -3.19 -1.10
C GLU A 41 3.11 -2.56 -0.22
N LEU A 42 3.24 -1.28 0.12
CA LEU A 42 2.22 -0.56 0.88
C LEU A 42 0.92 -0.32 0.09
N SER A 43 0.98 -0.15 -1.24
CA SER A 43 -0.23 0.02 -2.05
C SER A 43 -1.05 -1.25 -2.17
N ASP A 44 -0.40 -2.40 -2.05
CA ASP A 44 -1.03 -3.71 -2.17
C ASP A 44 -1.68 -4.17 -0.84
N MET A 45 -1.35 -3.52 0.28
CA MET A 45 -1.93 -3.82 1.60
C MET A 45 -3.32 -3.21 1.78
N SER A 46 -4.13 -3.87 2.62
CA SER A 46 -5.46 -3.37 2.97
C SER A 46 -5.41 -2.16 3.92
N PHE A 47 -6.49 -1.38 3.97
CA PHE A 47 -6.58 -0.18 4.81
C PHE A 47 -6.37 -0.47 6.31
N GLU A 48 -6.93 -1.57 6.81
CA GLU A 48 -6.78 -1.97 8.22
C GLU A 48 -5.32 -2.26 8.57
N GLN A 49 -4.61 -2.97 7.69
CA GLN A 49 -3.19 -3.26 7.88
C GLN A 49 -2.34 -1.98 7.85
N LEU A 50 -2.63 -1.04 6.95
CA LEU A 50 -1.95 0.26 6.91
C LEU A 50 -2.19 1.08 8.18
N LEU A 51 -3.40 1.02 8.74
CA LEU A 51 -3.75 1.71 9.97
C LEU A 51 -3.00 1.12 11.17
N GLN A 52 -3.02 -0.20 11.31
CA GLN A 52 -2.30 -0.90 12.37
C GLN A 52 -0.80 -0.63 12.30
N LEU A 53 -0.21 -0.72 11.11
CA LEU A 53 1.22 -0.48 10.90
C LEU A 53 1.62 0.97 11.21
N LYS A 54 0.74 1.93 10.92
CA LYS A 54 0.92 3.34 11.29
C LYS A 54 0.81 3.57 12.81
N GLU A 55 -0.04 2.83 13.51
CA GLU A 55 -0.17 2.89 14.97
C GLU A 55 1.06 2.29 15.66
N GLU A 56 1.58 1.17 15.16
CA GLU A 56 2.75 0.47 15.72
C GLU A 56 4.07 1.25 15.52
N LEU A 57 4.32 1.74 14.30
CA LEU A 57 5.56 2.48 13.97
C LEU A 57 5.48 3.96 14.34
N GLY A 58 4.26 4.50 14.41
CA GLY A 58 4.00 5.92 14.54
C GLY A 58 4.08 6.71 13.22
N THR A 59 3.45 7.87 13.23
CA THR A 59 3.27 8.72 12.04
C THR A 59 4.58 9.24 11.44
N LYS A 60 5.57 9.57 12.27
CA LYS A 60 6.84 10.15 11.81
C LYS A 60 7.64 9.14 10.98
N VAL A 61 7.88 7.95 11.54
CA VAL A 61 8.69 6.90 10.91
C VAL A 61 8.00 6.38 9.64
N TYR A 62 6.68 6.16 9.69
CA TYR A 62 5.91 5.74 8.52
C TYR A 62 6.00 6.75 7.37
N ASN A 63 5.84 8.04 7.67
CA ASN A 63 5.94 9.08 6.66
C ASN A 63 7.36 9.20 6.09
N GLU A 64 8.40 9.07 6.92
CA GLU A 64 9.79 9.07 6.47
C GLU A 64 10.11 7.85 5.58
N ALA A 65 9.58 6.67 5.91
CA ALA A 65 9.75 5.47 5.10
C ALA A 65 9.08 5.59 3.71
N ILE A 66 7.94 6.27 3.62
CA ILE A 66 7.23 6.46 2.35
C ILE A 66 7.84 7.62 1.57
N PHE A 67 7.85 8.80 2.17
CA PHE A 67 8.17 10.07 1.52
C PHE A 67 9.68 10.33 1.46
N GLY A 68 10.48 9.51 2.13
CA GLY A 68 11.89 9.75 2.37
C GLY A 68 12.10 10.71 3.53
N GLU A 69 13.36 11.05 3.80
CA GLU A 69 13.72 12.06 4.78
C GLU A 69 13.18 13.42 4.30
N SER A 70 11.95 13.74 4.70
CA SER A 70 11.38 15.03 4.43
C SER A 70 12.21 16.02 5.22
N SER A 71 13.02 16.84 4.53
CA SER A 71 13.71 17.95 5.16
C SER A 71 12.63 18.79 5.83
N MET A 72 12.54 18.66 7.16
CA MET A 72 11.52 19.31 7.96
C MET A 72 11.72 20.79 7.68
N LYS A 73 10.85 21.36 6.84
CA LYS A 73 10.93 22.78 6.53
C LYS A 73 10.77 23.46 7.86
N ASN A 74 11.83 24.10 8.33
CA ASN A 74 11.82 24.89 9.55
C ASN A 74 10.86 26.06 9.30
N ASN A 75 9.57 25.77 9.44
CA ASN A 75 8.53 26.77 9.42
C ASN A 75 8.83 27.61 10.65
N ASN A 76 9.48 28.75 10.42
CA ASN A 76 9.69 29.77 11.42
C ASN A 76 8.29 30.30 11.80
N PHE A 77 7.58 29.55 12.65
CA PHE A 77 6.29 29.93 13.18
C PHE A 77 6.51 31.16 14.05
N LYS A 78 6.46 32.34 13.43
CA LYS A 78 6.41 33.59 14.17
C LYS A 78 5.02 33.64 14.79
N ARG A 79 4.95 33.76 16.11
CA ARG A 79 3.70 34.11 16.80
C ARG A 79 3.16 35.38 16.15
N ALA A 80 1.90 35.39 15.71
CA ALA A 80 1.31 36.57 15.09
C ALA A 80 1.41 37.78 16.03
N ASN A 81 1.07 37.59 17.30
CA ASN A 81 1.24 38.56 18.38
C ASN A 81 2.38 38.13 19.33
N LYS A 82 3.26 39.07 19.68
CA LYS A 82 4.40 38.86 20.60
C LYS A 82 4.05 39.26 22.04
N ASN A 83 2.95 40.01 22.20
CA ASN A 83 2.42 40.52 23.46
C ASN A 83 1.02 39.92 23.71
N ARG A 84 0.89 38.60 23.66
CA ARG A 84 -0.26 37.90 24.21
C ARG A 84 0.22 37.06 25.38
#